data_AF-A0A3D3L3P7-F1
#
_entry.id   AF-A0A3D3L3P7-F1
#
_cell.length_a   1.000
_cell.length_b   1.000
_cell.length_c   1.000
_cell.angle_alpha   90.00
_cell.angle_beta   90.00
_cell.angle_gamma   90.00
#
_symmetry.space_group_name_H-M   'P 1'
#
loop_
_entity.id
_entity.type
_entity.pdbx_description
1 polymer ?
#
loop_
_entity_poly.entity_id
_entity_poly.type
_entity_poly.pdbx_seq_one_letter_code
_entity_poly.pdbx_strand_id
1 'polypeptide(L)'
;MKILCIMLVIVYVILGQTGYEIAKMVEDRATPKDQSSKTTMILTNSKGRTRTSTIYSKTLSGGEKQILWFMAPADDKGVAFLKIEHEEKDDEMRMWLPAFKKIRRITAKK
;
A
#
# COMPACT_ATOMS: atom_id res chain seq x y z
N MET A 1 -43.24 -18.87 -19.77
CA MET A 1 -42.09 -19.20 -18.90
C MET A 1 -40.77 -18.59 -19.40
N LYS A 2 -40.33 -18.81 -20.65
CA LYS A 2 -39.05 -18.26 -21.16
C LYS A 2 -38.90 -16.74 -21.07
N ILE A 3 -39.96 -15.98 -21.42
CA ILE A 3 -39.96 -14.50 -21.36
C ILE A 3 -39.81 -14.00 -19.92
N LEU A 4 -40.43 -14.69 -18.96
CA LEU A 4 -40.33 -14.36 -17.53
C LEU A 4 -38.90 -14.58 -17.00
N CYS A 5 -38.24 -15.66 -17.43
CA CYS A 5 -36.84 -15.92 -17.10
C CYS A 5 -35.90 -14.88 -17.69
N ILE A 6 -36.13 -14.43 -18.93
CA ILE A 6 -35.32 -13.38 -19.58
C ILE A 6 -35.50 -12.03 -18.86
N MET A 7 -36.75 -11.67 -18.49
CA MET A 7 -37.00 -10.46 -17.71
C MET A 7 -36.27 -10.48 -16.36
N LEU A 8 -36.30 -11.62 -15.66
CA LEU A 8 -35.58 -11.80 -14.40
C LEU A 8 -34.07 -11.56 -14.58
N VAL A 9 -33.46 -12.14 -15.61
CA VAL A 9 -32.03 -11.94 -15.90
C VAL A 9 -31.71 -10.48 -16.20
N ILE A 10 -32.54 -9.79 -16.97
CA ILE A 10 -32.34 -8.36 -17.28
C ILE A 10 -32.42 -7.49 -16.02
N VAL A 11 -33.39 -7.74 -15.13
CA VAL A 11 -33.50 -7.03 -13.85
C VAL A 11 -32.27 -7.25 -12.98
N TYR A 12 -31.72 -8.47 -12.93
CA TYR A 12 -30.48 -8.76 -12.21
C TYR A 12 -29.28 -8.00 -12.79
N VAL A 13 -29.18 -7.84 -14.11
CA VAL A 13 -28.10 -7.09 -14.75
C VAL A 13 -28.21 -5.60 -14.45
N ILE A 14 -29.42 -5.04 -14.42
CA ILE A 14 -29.66 -3.61 -14.14
C ILE A 14 -29.36 -3.27 -12.67
N LEU A 15 -29.60 -4.20 -11.73
CA LEU A 15 -29.35 -4.00 -10.30
C LEU A 15 -27.90 -4.33 -9.88
N GLY A 16 -27.06 -4.80 -10.82
CA GLY A 16 -25.67 -5.14 -10.56
C GLY A 16 -24.81 -3.88 -10.40
N GLN A 17 -23.88 -3.91 -9.44
CA GLN A 17 -22.89 -2.85 -9.31
C GLN A 17 -21.86 -2.93 -10.44
N THR A 18 -21.47 -1.78 -10.97
CA THR A 18 -20.39 -1.72 -11.96
C THR A 18 -19.02 -1.82 -11.28
N GLY A 19 -18.00 -2.22 -12.05
CA GLY A 19 -16.62 -2.23 -11.53
C GLY A 19 -16.15 -0.84 -11.07
N TYR A 20 -16.63 0.22 -11.74
CA TYR A 20 -16.35 1.61 -11.34
C TYR A 20 -16.99 1.96 -10.00
N GLU A 21 -18.26 1.60 -9.79
CA GLU A 21 -18.94 1.83 -8.51
C GLU A 21 -18.22 1.13 -7.36
N ILE A 22 -17.76 -0.11 -7.57
CA ILE A 22 -17.00 -0.85 -6.56
C ILE A 22 -15.67 -0.14 -6.25
N ALA A 23 -14.93 0.28 -7.27
CA ALA A 23 -13.68 1.03 -7.08
C ALA A 23 -13.91 2.34 -6.31
N LYS A 24 -14.96 3.10 -6.69
CA LYS A 24 -15.33 4.35 -6.04
C LYS A 24 -15.74 4.14 -4.58
N MET A 25 -16.50 3.10 -4.26
CA MET A 25 -16.84 2.77 -2.87
C MET A 25 -15.61 2.40 -2.02
N VAL A 26 -14.59 1.79 -2.63
CA VAL A 26 -13.33 1.48 -1.94
C VAL A 26 -12.53 2.76 -1.67
N GLU A 27 -12.47 3.65 -2.66
CA GLU A 27 -11.78 4.95 -2.55
C GLU A 27 -12.47 5.89 -1.56
N ASP A 28 -13.80 6.00 -1.62
CA ASP A 28 -14.61 6.88 -0.75
C ASP A 28 -14.76 6.31 0.68
N ARG A 29 -14.22 5.13 0.96
CA ARG A 29 -14.28 4.53 2.30
C ARG A 29 -13.52 5.41 3.29
N ALA A 30 -14.19 5.76 4.39
CA ALA A 30 -13.56 6.50 5.47
C ALA A 30 -12.30 5.78 5.99
N THR A 31 -11.17 6.46 5.92
CA THR A 31 -9.88 5.99 6.43
C THR A 31 -9.34 6.95 7.50
N PRO A 32 -8.50 6.47 8.43
CA PRO A 32 -7.86 7.34 9.40
C PRO A 32 -6.96 8.36 8.70
N LYS A 33 -7.01 9.62 9.14
CA LYS A 33 -6.09 10.66 8.65
C LYS A 33 -4.63 10.31 8.91
N ASP A 34 -4.35 9.83 10.12
CA ASP A 34 -3.01 9.42 10.54
C ASP A 34 -3.07 8.00 11.11
N GLN A 35 -2.05 7.20 10.82
CA GLN A 35 -1.94 5.82 11.27
C GLN A 35 -0.51 5.51 11.68
N SER A 36 -0.37 4.66 12.70
CA SER A 36 0.92 4.02 13.01
C SER A 36 0.73 2.52 13.17
N SER A 37 1.77 1.75 12.84
CA SER A 37 1.72 0.30 12.97
C SER A 37 3.09 -0.29 13.26
N LYS A 38 3.08 -1.44 13.95
CA LYS A 38 4.24 -2.31 14.10
C LYS A 38 3.91 -3.63 13.42
N THR A 39 4.63 -3.94 12.34
CA THR A 39 4.37 -5.07 11.45
C THR A 39 5.52 -6.05 11.49
N THR A 40 5.19 -7.34 11.51
CA THR A 40 6.16 -8.41 11.25
C THR A 40 6.03 -8.85 9.79
N MET A 41 7.10 -8.68 9.02
CA MET A 41 7.17 -9.10 7.62
C MET A 41 8.01 -10.37 7.52
N ILE A 42 7.46 -11.44 6.94
CA ILE A 42 8.18 -12.69 6.67
C ILE A 42 8.32 -12.82 5.17
N LEU A 43 9.55 -12.72 4.66
CA LEU A 43 9.86 -12.86 3.25
C LEU A 43 10.48 -14.24 3.01
N THR A 44 9.83 -15.05 2.17
CA THR A 44 10.33 -16.36 1.73
C THR A 44 10.78 -16.27 0.29
N ASN A 45 12.02 -16.65 -0.01
CA ASN A 45 12.52 -16.66 -1.39
C ASN A 45 12.16 -17.96 -2.13
N SER A 46 12.45 -18.02 -3.44
CA SER A 46 12.16 -19.19 -4.28
C SER A 46 12.87 -20.49 -3.86
N LYS A 47 13.94 -20.37 -3.06
CA LYS A 47 14.68 -21.52 -2.49
C LYS A 47 14.18 -21.91 -1.10
N GLY A 48 13.06 -21.34 -0.64
CA GLY A 48 12.44 -21.64 0.66
C GLY A 48 13.14 -20.99 1.87
N ARG A 49 14.14 -20.11 1.67
CA ARG A 49 14.77 -19.41 2.80
C ARG A 49 13.87 -18.25 3.25
N THR A 50 13.67 -18.16 4.55
CA THR A 50 12.83 -17.12 5.16
C THR A 50 13.68 -16.05 5.83
N ARG A 51 13.21 -14.80 5.80
CA ARG A 51 13.75 -13.68 6.56
C ARG A 51 12.60 -12.94 7.23
N THR A 52 12.70 -12.74 8.54
CA THR A 52 11.69 -12.03 9.33
C THR A 52 12.21 -10.65 9.70
N SER A 53 11.42 -9.62 9.38
CA SER A 53 11.70 -8.22 9.71
C SER A 53 10.62 -7.66 10.61
N THR A 54 10.98 -6.82 11.57
CA THR A 54 10.03 -6.00 12.33
C THR A 54 10.10 -4.58 11.79
N ILE A 55 8.98 -4.05 11.32
CA ILE A 55 8.87 -2.72 10.75
C ILE A 55 7.96 -1.88 11.63
N TYR A 56 8.38 -0.66 11.95
CA TYR A 56 7.49 0.37 12.47
C TYR A 56 7.16 1.34 11.34
N SER A 57 5.91 1.75 11.22
CA SER A 57 5.51 2.72 10.18
C SER A 57 4.57 3.78 10.71
N LYS A 58 4.61 4.94 10.05
CA LYS A 58 3.67 6.04 10.23
C LYS A 58 3.21 6.53 8.87
N THR A 59 1.90 6.69 8.74
CA THR A 59 1.23 7.32 7.61
C THR A 59 0.51 8.55 8.13
N LEU A 60 0.65 9.66 7.43
CA LEU A 60 0.03 10.94 7.78
C LEU A 60 -0.74 11.49 6.59
N SER A 61 -1.69 12.38 6.88
CA SER A 61 -2.43 13.13 5.85
C SER A 61 -3.11 12.21 4.82
N GLY A 62 -3.81 11.17 5.30
CA GLY A 62 -4.59 10.26 4.47
C GLY A 62 -3.77 9.34 3.56
N GLY A 63 -2.44 9.32 3.68
CA GLY A 63 -1.59 8.51 2.80
C GLY A 63 -0.45 9.29 2.15
N GLU A 64 -0.56 10.62 2.06
CA GLU A 64 0.38 11.46 1.32
C GLU A 64 1.81 11.35 1.85
N LYS A 65 1.99 11.17 3.16
CA LYS A 65 3.30 11.09 3.81
C LYS A 65 3.44 9.79 4.56
N GLN A 66 4.40 8.97 4.15
CA GLN A 66 4.62 7.66 4.74
C GLN A 66 6.09 7.48 5.09
N ILE A 67 6.36 6.97 6.27
CA ILE A 67 7.70 6.59 6.68
C ILE A 67 7.66 5.24 7.39
N LEU A 68 8.63 4.39 7.06
CA LEU A 68 8.83 3.11 7.70
C LEU A 68 10.27 2.96 8.16
N TRP A 69 10.45 2.25 9.27
CA TRP A 69 11.74 1.94 9.88
C TRP A 69 11.85 0.44 10.13
N PHE A 70 12.95 -0.15 9.70
CA PHE A 70 13.31 -1.51 10.07
C PHE A 70 13.88 -1.49 11.50
N MET A 71 13.20 -2.20 12.40
CA MET A 71 13.54 -2.28 13.82
C MET A 71 14.37 -3.54 14.14
N ALA A 72 14.15 -4.59 13.35
CA ALA A 72 14.85 -5.87 13.42
C ALA A 72 14.82 -6.56 12.04
N PRO A 73 15.80 -7.42 11.71
CA PRO A 73 16.94 -7.85 12.53
C PRO A 73 18.04 -6.79 12.61
N ALA A 74 19.12 -7.06 13.35
CA ALA A 74 20.19 -6.09 13.63
C ALA A 74 20.92 -5.57 12.37
N ASP A 75 20.98 -6.39 11.33
CA ASP A 75 21.57 -6.09 10.03
C ASP A 75 20.77 -5.06 9.22
N ASP A 76 19.43 -5.07 9.33
CA ASP A 76 18.55 -4.07 8.70
C ASP A 76 18.16 -2.93 9.66
N LYS A 77 18.50 -3.04 10.94
CA LYS A 77 18.05 -2.09 11.97
C LYS A 77 18.47 -0.66 11.62
N GLY A 78 17.49 0.23 11.59
CA GLY A 78 17.66 1.65 11.31
C GLY A 78 17.59 2.00 9.82
N VAL A 79 17.49 1.03 8.90
CA VAL A 79 17.08 1.33 7.52
C VAL A 79 15.70 1.97 7.56
N ALA A 80 15.52 3.05 6.82
CA ALA A 80 14.23 3.75 6.75
C ALA A 80 13.87 4.07 5.30
N PHE A 81 12.58 4.06 5.01
CA PHE A 81 12.05 4.47 3.72
C PHE A 81 10.99 5.54 3.93
N LEU A 82 11.07 6.58 3.12
CA LEU A 82 10.18 7.73 3.10
C LEU A 82 9.51 7.80 1.73
N LYS A 83 8.19 7.95 1.73
CA LYS A 83 7.39 8.29 0.55
C LYS A 83 6.62 9.58 0.83
N ILE A 84 6.68 10.52 -0.11
CA ILE A 84 5.81 11.69 -0.15
C ILE A 84 5.16 11.74 -1.52
N GLU A 85 3.84 11.67 -1.56
CA GLU A 85 3.06 11.82 -2.78
C GLU A 85 2.89 13.29 -3.14
N HIS A 86 2.80 13.56 -4.44
CA HIS A 86 2.59 14.90 -4.96
C HIS A 86 1.53 14.85 -6.07
N GLU A 87 0.64 15.83 -6.11
CA GLU A 87 -0.44 15.85 -7.11
C GLU A 87 0.09 16.12 -8.53
N GLU A 88 1.02 17.06 -8.68
CA GLU A 88 1.46 17.57 -10.00
C GLU A 88 2.84 17.07 -10.46
N LYS A 89 3.51 16.23 -9.66
CA LYS A 89 4.86 15.73 -9.97
C LYS A 89 5.09 14.31 -9.45
N ASP A 90 6.18 13.68 -9.88
CA ASP A 90 6.56 12.36 -9.42
C ASP A 90 6.74 12.29 -7.89
N ASP A 91 6.31 11.17 -7.32
CA ASP A 91 6.48 10.85 -5.90
C ASP A 91 7.93 10.97 -5.45
N GLU A 92 8.12 11.54 -4.27
CA GLU A 92 9.42 11.58 -3.62
C GLU A 92 9.61 10.29 -2.80
N MET A 93 10.52 9.44 -3.27
CA MET A 93 10.91 8.23 -2.55
C MET A 93 12.37 8.29 -2.15
N ARG A 94 12.64 8.10 -0.85
CA ARG A 94 14.00 8.09 -0.29
C ARG A 94 14.19 6.91 0.63
N MET A 95 15.42 6.39 0.62
CA MET A 95 15.86 5.34 1.53
C MET A 95 17.09 5.81 2.31
N TRP A 96 17.01 5.74 3.63
CA TRP A 96 18.14 5.96 4.54
C TRP A 96 18.84 4.63 4.79
N LEU A 97 20.15 4.63 4.56
CA LEU A 97 21.00 3.46 4.77
C LEU A 97 22.02 3.78 5.88
N PRO A 98 21.79 3.32 7.13
CA PRO A 98 22.62 3.69 8.28
C PRO A 98 24.07 3.23 8.12
N ALA A 99 24.29 2.05 7.52
CA ALA A 99 25.62 1.49 7.28
C ALA A 99 26.52 2.43 6.42
N PHE A 100 25.91 3.21 5.53
CA PHE A 100 26.63 4.14 4.65
C PHE A 100 26.49 5.61 5.09
N LYS A 101 25.65 5.88 6.10
CA LYS A 101 25.23 7.24 6.49
C LYS A 101 24.76 8.08 5.30
N LYS A 102 24.04 7.45 4.37
CA LYS A 102 23.61 8.07 3.11
C LYS A 102 22.12 7.92 2.88
N ILE A 103 21.55 8.93 2.24
CA ILE A 103 20.20 8.91 1.69
C ILE A 103 20.31 8.61 0.20
N ARG A 104 19.55 7.62 -0.27
CA ARG A 104 19.43 7.29 -1.70
C ARG A 104 18.01 7.64 -2.18
N ARG A 105 17.93 8.42 -3.26
CA ARG A 105 16.66 8.64 -3.98
C ARG A 105 16.31 7.37 -4.76
N ILE A 106 15.05 6.96 -4.70
CA ILE A 106 14.48 5.93 -5.58
C ILE A 106 13.68 6.68 -6.63
N THR A 107 13.98 6.45 -7.90
CA THR A 107 13.25 7.10 -8.99
C THR A 107 11.88 6.45 -9.11
N ALA A 108 10.83 7.25 -8.90
CA ALA A 108 9.49 6.90 -9.30
C ALA A 108 9.41 7.06 -10.83
N LYS A 109 9.78 6.04 -11.61
CA LYS A 109 9.31 6.01 -13.00
C LYS A 109 7.91 5.39 -12.96
N LYS A 110 6.89 6.17 -13.31
CA LYS A 110 5.61 5.62 -13.76
C LYS A 110 5.83 4.81 -15.04
#